data_AF-A0A534K0I6-F1
#
_entry.id   AF-A0A534K0I6-F1
#
_cell.length_a   1.000
_cell.length_b   1.000
_cell.length_c   1.000
_cell.angle_alpha   90.00
_cell.angle_beta   90.00
_cell.angle_gamma   90.00
#
_symmetry.space_group_name_H-M   'P 1'
#
loop_
_entity.id
_entity.type
_entity.pdbx_description
1 polymer ?
#
loop_
_entity_poly.entity_id
_entity_poly.type
_entity_poly.pdbx_seq_one_letter_code
_entity_poly.pdbx_strand_id
1 'polypeptide(L)'
;MLTGFIVTWDVDSSDTAQCYRVRRFIFGRSVTSAGKTYRYPGFVEREGVRYLGQSVLFVTRTRLEELRSFLHKEAVDHIVVEASIGGLVPC
;
A
#
# COMPACT_ATOMS: atom_id res chain seq x y z
N MET A 1 -11.01 9.68 16.29
CA MET A 1 -10.60 9.90 14.88
C MET A 1 -9.14 9.54 14.76
N LEU A 2 -8.75 8.85 13.68
CA LEU A 2 -7.37 8.50 13.42
C LEU A 2 -6.79 9.52 12.43
N THR A 3 -5.77 10.26 12.82
CA THR A 3 -5.06 11.23 11.98
C THR A 3 -3.95 10.55 11.19
N GLY A 4 -3.79 10.90 9.94
CA GLY A 4 -2.81 10.30 9.05
C GLY A 4 -2.84 10.94 7.67
N PHE A 5 -2.60 10.12 6.66
CA PHE A 5 -2.45 10.58 5.29
C PHE A 5 -3.19 9.65 4.35
N ILE A 6 -3.93 10.22 3.41
CA ILE A 6 -4.36 9.50 2.21
C ILE A 6 -3.21 9.59 1.21
N VAL A 7 -2.78 8.43 0.72
CA VAL A 7 -1.78 8.31 -0.33
C VAL A 7 -2.44 7.67 -1.53
N THR A 8 -2.42 8.38 -2.65
CA THR A 8 -2.84 7.87 -3.95
C THR A 8 -1.64 7.77 -4.86
N TRP A 9 -1.57 6.74 -5.69
CA TRP A 9 -0.47 6.58 -6.64
C TRP A 9 -0.98 6.13 -8.00
N ASP A 10 -0.21 6.44 -9.05
CA ASP A 10 -0.48 6.02 -10.42
C ASP A 10 0.68 5.16 -10.92
N VAL A 11 0.36 3.99 -11.48
CA VAL A 11 1.35 3.08 -12.05
C VAL A 11 1.23 3.08 -13.56
N ASP A 12 2.36 3.10 -14.26
CA ASP A 12 2.34 2.96 -15.71
C ASP A 12 1.93 1.53 -16.06
N SER A 13 0.71 1.38 -16.60
CA SER A 13 0.17 0.08 -17.01
C SER A 13 0.96 -0.59 -18.14
N SER A 14 1.76 0.17 -18.89
CA SER A 14 2.66 -0.37 -19.90
C SER A 14 3.93 -0.98 -19.28
N ASP A 15 4.36 -0.48 -18.11
CA ASP A 15 5.42 -1.09 -17.30
C ASP A 15 4.83 -2.18 -16.38
N THR A 16 4.67 -3.36 -16.99
CA THR A 16 4.22 -4.57 -16.29
C THR A 16 5.12 -4.90 -15.10
N ALA A 17 6.43 -4.62 -15.18
CA ALA A 17 7.37 -4.95 -14.12
C ALA A 17 7.19 -4.01 -12.91
N GLN A 18 7.00 -2.71 -13.12
CA GLN A 18 6.65 -1.75 -12.07
C GLN A 18 5.32 -2.14 -11.41
N CYS A 19 4.30 -2.46 -12.20
CA CYS A 19 3.01 -2.94 -11.71
C CYS A 19 3.16 -4.15 -10.78
N TYR A 20 3.97 -5.15 -11.15
CA TYR A 20 4.23 -6.32 -10.32
C TYR A 20 4.97 -5.98 -9.01
N ARG A 21 5.97 -5.10 -9.06
CA ARG A 21 6.72 -4.68 -7.86
C ARG A 21 5.82 -3.94 -6.88
N VAL A 22 5.03 -2.99 -7.37
CA VAL A 22 4.05 -2.24 -6.56
C VAL A 22 3.01 -3.18 -5.97
N ARG A 23 2.37 -4.02 -6.80
CA ARG A 23 1.37 -4.99 -6.32
C ARG A 23 1.91 -5.90 -5.22
N ARG A 24 3.13 -6.41 -5.39
CA ARG A 24 3.78 -7.29 -4.41
C ARG A 24 4.12 -6.55 -3.12
N PHE A 25 4.55 -5.30 -3.18
CA PHE A 25 4.81 -4.51 -1.99
C PHE A 25 3.50 -4.21 -1.24
N ILE A 26 2.47 -3.74 -1.95
CA ILE A 26 1.20 -3.34 -1.35
C ILE A 26 0.45 -4.55 -0.79
N PHE A 27 0.22 -5.60 -1.58
CA PHE A 27 -0.64 -6.74 -1.21
C PHE A 27 0.12 -7.99 -0.78
N GLY A 28 1.44 -7.96 -0.84
CA GLY A 28 2.26 -9.12 -0.51
C GLY A 28 2.32 -10.13 -1.65
N ARG A 29 2.76 -11.35 -1.32
CA ARG A 29 2.77 -12.47 -2.26
C ARG A 29 2.70 -13.81 -1.54
N SER A 30 2.21 -14.81 -2.26
CA SER A 30 2.38 -16.21 -1.89
C SER A 30 3.37 -16.87 -2.84
N VAL A 31 4.26 -17.70 -2.31
CA VAL A 31 5.23 -18.48 -3.08
C VAL A 31 5.09 -19.94 -2.69
N THR A 32 4.87 -20.80 -3.68
CA THR A 32 4.86 -22.26 -3.46
C THR A 32 6.23 -22.82 -3.82
N SER A 33 6.86 -23.53 -2.89
CA SER A 33 8.15 -24.19 -3.08
C SER A 33 8.14 -25.54 -2.36
N ALA A 34 8.60 -26.59 -3.04
CA ALA A 34 8.64 -27.96 -2.52
C ALA A 34 7.31 -28.43 -1.88
N GLY A 35 6.18 -28.11 -2.52
CA GLY A 35 4.84 -28.47 -2.04
C GLY A 35 4.32 -27.64 -0.85
N LYS A 36 5.10 -26.67 -0.35
CA LYS A 36 4.70 -25.76 0.73
C LYS A 36 4.44 -24.36 0.20
N THR A 37 3.34 -23.74 0.64
CA THR A 37 3.00 -22.36 0.29
C THR A 37 3.40 -21.41 1.42
N TYR A 38 4.26 -20.46 1.11
CA TYR A 38 4.72 -19.40 2.00
C TYR A 38 4.00 -18.09 1.66
N ARG A 39 3.29 -17.50 2.64
CA ARG A 39 2.66 -16.19 2.50
C ARG A 39 3.55 -15.11 3.09
N TYR A 40 3.84 -14.09 2.29
CA TYR A 40 4.55 -12.89 2.70
C TYR A 40 3.55 -11.74 2.75
N PRO A 41 3.26 -11.17 3.92
CA PRO A 41 2.25 -10.13 4.08
C PRO A 41 2.63 -8.86 3.32
N GLY A 42 1.64 -8.18 2.77
CA GLY A 42 1.80 -6.90 2.10
C GLY A 42 1.87 -5.73 3.06
N PHE A 43 2.17 -4.55 2.52
CA PHE A 43 2.09 -3.29 3.24
C PHE A 43 0.68 -3.02 3.80
N VAL A 44 -0.39 -3.42 3.10
CA VAL A 44 -1.78 -3.27 3.57
C VAL A 44 -2.11 -4.06 4.84
N GLU A 45 -1.33 -5.09 5.14
CA GLU A 45 -1.52 -5.93 6.33
C GLU A 45 -0.83 -5.34 7.57
N ARG A 46 -0.06 -4.25 7.41
CA ARG A 46 0.66 -3.63 8.51
C ARG A 46 -0.25 -2.77 9.38
N GLU A 47 0.06 -2.74 10.66
CA GLU A 47 -0.59 -1.82 11.60
C GLU A 47 -0.36 -0.37 11.16
N GLY A 48 -1.43 0.43 11.25
CA GLY A 48 -1.44 1.83 10.82
C GLY A 48 -1.72 2.02 9.32
N VAL A 49 -2.05 0.95 8.59
CA VAL A 49 -2.47 1.02 7.18
C VAL A 49 -3.94 0.64 7.05
N ARG A 50 -4.65 1.32 6.15
CA ARG A 50 -6.04 1.05 5.79
C ARG A 50 -6.17 1.11 4.28
N TYR A 51 -6.70 0.05 3.69
CA TYR A 51 -7.00 -0.01 2.27
C TYR A 51 -8.33 0.69 1.98
N LEU A 52 -8.30 1.72 1.14
CA LEU A 52 -9.49 2.52 0.80
C LEU A 52 -9.98 2.29 -0.64
N GLY A 53 -9.10 1.83 -1.54
CA GLY A 53 -9.43 1.63 -2.96
C GLY A 53 -8.23 1.18 -3.79
N GLN A 54 -8.43 1.02 -5.10
CA GLN A 54 -7.49 0.35 -6.02
C GLN A 54 -6.04 0.87 -5.99
N SER A 55 -5.85 2.18 -5.78
CA SER A 55 -4.53 2.78 -5.55
C SER A 55 -4.60 3.83 -4.45
N VAL A 56 -5.35 3.54 -3.39
CA VAL A 56 -5.62 4.49 -2.31
C VAL A 56 -5.45 3.79 -0.97
N LEU A 57 -4.49 4.29 -0.19
CA LEU A 57 -4.31 3.89 1.21
C LEU A 57 -4.50 5.09 2.13
N PHE A 58 -4.99 4.81 3.33
CA PHE A 58 -4.73 5.68 4.47
C PHE A 58 -3.60 5.08 5.31
N VAL A 59 -2.66 5.93 5.73
CA VAL A 59 -1.48 5.53 6.50
C VAL A 59 -1.24 6.47 7.67
N THR A 60 -0.72 5.95 8.79
CA THR A 60 -0.18 6.79 9.86
C THR A 60 1.14 7.44 9.44
N ARG A 61 1.58 8.47 10.18
CA ARG A 61 2.85 9.17 9.90
C ARG A 61 4.05 8.23 9.83
N THR A 62 4.13 7.24 10.72
CA THR A 62 5.23 6.24 10.72
C THR A 62 5.25 5.39 9.45
N ARG A 63 4.08 5.12 8.85
CA ARG A 63 3.94 4.30 7.64
C ARG A 63 4.11 5.12 6.37
N LEU A 64 3.84 6.43 6.41
CA LEU A 64 4.01 7.32 5.27
C LEU A 64 5.44 7.27 4.71
N GLU A 65 6.46 7.40 5.56
CA GLU A 65 7.85 7.44 5.11
C GLU A 65 8.27 6.15 4.40
N GLU A 66 7.81 5.00 4.89
CA GLU A 66 8.09 3.71 4.25
C GLU A 66 7.42 3.60 2.88
N LEU A 67 6.13 3.94 2.77
CA LEU A 67 5.39 3.89 1.52
C LEU A 67 5.98 4.88 0.51
N ARG A 68 6.23 6.12 0.93
CA ARG A 68 6.80 7.18 0.09
C ARG A 68 8.20 6.83 -0.40
N SER A 69 9.04 6.24 0.46
CA SER A 69 10.38 5.78 0.07
C SER A 69 10.32 4.69 -0.99
N PHE A 70 9.39 3.73 -0.85
CA PHE A 70 9.17 2.70 -1.86
C PHE A 70 8.68 3.29 -3.18
N LEU A 71 7.66 4.16 -3.17
CA LEU A 71 7.10 4.77 -4.37
C LEU A 71 8.14 5.65 -5.10
N HIS A 72 8.94 6.44 -4.36
CA HIS A 72 10.06 7.19 -4.94
C HIS A 72 11.08 6.28 -5.61
N LYS A 73 11.49 5.20 -4.93
CA LYS A 73 12.47 4.25 -5.48
C LYS A 73 11.98 3.59 -6.76
N GLU A 74 10.69 3.31 -6.85
CA GLU A 74 10.06 2.68 -8.01
C GLU A 74 9.65 3.68 -9.10
N ALA A 75 9.95 4.97 -8.93
CA ALA A 75 9.55 6.06 -9.82
C ALA A 75 8.04 6.07 -10.10
N VAL A 76 7.24 5.92 -9.04
CA VAL A 76 5.77 5.91 -9.09
C VAL A 76 5.27 7.27 -8.62
N ASP A 77 4.51 7.95 -9.47
CA ASP A 77 3.89 9.22 -9.12
C ASP A 77 2.84 9.02 -8.03
N HIS A 78 2.84 9.91 -7.04
CA HIS A 78 1.96 9.81 -5.90
C HIS A 78 1.63 11.17 -5.30
N ILE A 79 0.43 11.25 -4.73
CA ILE A 79 -0.07 12.41 -4.02
C ILE A 79 -0.30 12.00 -2.56
N VAL A 80 0.10 12.88 -1.66
CA VAL A 80 -0.07 12.71 -0.21
C VAL A 80 -0.96 13.84 0.30
N VAL A 81 -2.05 13.49 0.97
CA VAL A 81 -3.00 14.44 1.54
C VAL A 81 -3.18 14.12 3.02
N GLU A 82 -3.06 15.13 3.89
CA GLU A 82 -3.40 14.96 5.30
C GLU A 82 -4.88 14.62 5.46
N ALA A 83 -5.18 13.63 6.29
CA ALA A 83 -6.53 13.12 6.45
C ALA A 83 -6.81 12.70 7.88
N SER A 84 -8.08 12.71 8.25
CA SER A 84 -8.59 12.10 9.48
C SER A 84 -9.71 11.13 9.12
N ILE A 85 -9.62 9.90 9.60
CA ILE A 85 -10.67 8.89 9.40
C ILE A 85 -11.45 8.71 10.71
N GLY A 86 -12.77 8.72 10.58
CA GLY A 86 -13.72 8.45 11.67
C GLY A 86 -13.72 6.97 12.09
N GLY A 87 -14.59 6.62 13.03
CA GLY A 87 -14.87 5.20 13.30
C GLY A 87 -15.51 4.54 12.08
N LEU A 88 -15.35 3.22 11.94
CA LEU A 88 -16.20 2.45 11.02
C LEU A 88 -17.65 2.64 11.47
N VAL A 89 -18.51 3.09 10.55
CA VAL A 89 -19.95 3.06 10.76
C VAL A 89 -20.40 1.65 10.40
N PRO A 90 -20.89 0.84 11.35
CA PRO A 90 -21.46 -0.45 11.01
C PRO A 90 -22.73 -0.20 10.17
N CYS A 91 -22.77 -0.84 9.01
CA CYS A 91 -23.96 -0.94 8.18
C CYS A 91 -24.99 -1.86 8.83
#